data_AF-A0A9C7VIQ3-F1
#
_entry.id   AF-A0A9C7VIQ3-F1
#
_cell.length_a   1.000
_cell.length_b   1.000
_cell.length_c   1.000
_cell.angle_alpha   90.00
_cell.angle_beta   90.00
_cell.angle_gamma   90.00
#
_symmetry.space_group_name_H-M   'P 1'
#
loop_
_entity.id
_entity.type
_entity.pdbx_description
1 polymer ?
#
loop_
_entity_poly.entity_id
_entity_poly.type
_entity_poly.pdbx_seq_one_letter_code
_entity_poly.pdbx_strand_id
1 'polypeptide(L)' 'MAVRVKVRPNESQKQMMKRFRKKVSRSGVLSTVRRKRWFVSKSELARIQRKKAIRRRKRRMANKRRQKKQGTRTI' A
#
# COMPACT_ATOMS: atom_id res chain seq x y z
N MET A 1 15.00 -8.74 0.10
CA MET A 1 14.36 -8.79 -1.24
C MET A 1 14.77 -7.54 -2.00
N ALA A 2 15.69 -7.70 -2.95
CA ALA A 2 16.19 -6.59 -3.76
C ALA A 2 15.21 -6.28 -4.90
N VAL A 3 14.97 -4.99 -5.15
CA VAL A 3 14.08 -4.52 -6.22
C VAL A 3 14.92 -4.05 -7.40
N ARG A 4 14.95 -4.83 -8.50
CA ARG A 4 15.63 -4.45 -9.75
C ARG A 4 14.64 -3.97 -10.80
N VAL A 5 14.94 -2.87 -11.49
CA VAL A 5 14.21 -2.40 -12.68
C VAL A 5 15.22 -2.12 -13.78
N LYS A 6 14.96 -2.67 -14.98
CA LYS A 6 15.71 -2.37 -16.21
C LYS A 6 14.88 -1.41 -17.08
N VAL A 7 15.56 -0.52 -17.78
CA VAL A 7 15.00 0.35 -18.82
C VAL A 7 14.40 -0.54 -19.91
N ARG A 8 13.22 -0.20 -20.41
CA ARG A 8 12.61 -0.86 -21.57
C ARG A 8 12.89 -0.04 -22.83
N PRO A 9 13.00 -0.67 -24.01
CA PRO A 9 13.02 0.07 -25.27
C PRO A 9 11.75 0.93 -25.38
N ASN A 10 11.92 2.19 -25.80
CA ASN A 10 10.88 3.22 -25.91
C ASN A 10 10.27 3.72 -24.59
N GLU A 11 10.97 3.54 -23.45
CA GLU A 11 10.54 4.09 -22.17
C GLU A 11 11.27 5.40 -21.82
N SER A 12 10.52 6.45 -21.44
CA SER A 12 11.10 7.67 -20.87
C SER A 12 11.62 7.43 -19.45
N GLN A 13 12.71 8.09 -19.05
CA GLN A 13 13.28 8.01 -17.70
C GLN A 13 12.24 8.23 -16.58
N LYS A 14 11.28 9.14 -16.79
CA LYS A 14 10.20 9.42 -15.84
C LYS A 14 9.25 8.23 -15.67
N GLN A 15 8.98 7.48 -16.74
CA GLN A 15 8.16 6.27 -16.71
C GLN A 15 8.88 5.14 -15.95
N MET A 16 10.19 4.98 -16.18
CA MET A 16 10.99 4.02 -15.43
C MET A 16 10.94 4.31 -13.92
N MET A 17 11.07 5.58 -13.52
CA MET A 17 10.98 5.97 -12.11
C MET A 17 9.61 5.69 -11.50
N LYS A 18 8.52 5.85 -12.25
CA LYS A 18 7.17 5.46 -11.81
C LYS A 18 7.10 3.95 -11.55
N ARG A 19 7.65 3.12 -12.45
CA ARG A 19 7.68 1.65 -12.27
C ARG A 19 8.53 1.24 -11.07
N PHE A 20 9.69 1.87 -10.89
CA PHE A 20 10.54 1.63 -9.72
C PHE A 20 9.79 1.91 -8.42
N ARG A 21 9.16 3.08 -8.29
CA ARG A 21 8.33 3.42 -7.11
C ARG A 21 7.22 2.41 -6.86
N LYS A 22 6.54 1.95 -7.93
CA LYS A 22 5.49 0.93 -7.85
C LYS A 22 6.05 -0.42 -7.38
N LYS A 23 7.21 -0.85 -7.89
CA LYS A 23 7.86 -2.11 -7.54
C LYS A 23 8.39 -2.08 -6.09
N VAL A 24 9.00 -0.99 -5.66
CA VAL A 24 9.43 -0.77 -4.27
C VAL A 24 8.23 -0.80 -3.32
N SER A 25 7.17 -0.06 -3.63
CA SER A 25 5.94 -0.06 -2.82
C SER A 25 5.30 -1.44 -2.75
N ARG A 26 5.27 -2.20 -3.85
CA ARG A 26 4.71 -3.57 -3.90
C ARG A 26 5.56 -4.58 -3.13
N SER A 27 6.89 -4.45 -3.16
CA SER A 27 7.80 -5.30 -2.39
C SER A 27 7.67 -5.09 -0.87
N GLY A 28 7.20 -3.92 -0.45
CA GLY A 28 7.03 -3.58 0.97
C GLY A 28 8.34 -3.44 1.75
N VAL A 29 9.52 -3.46 1.10
CA VAL A 29 10.82 -3.45 1.78
C VAL A 29 10.98 -2.29 2.76
N LEU A 30 10.61 -1.07 2.35
CA LEU A 30 10.65 0.13 3.20
C LEU A 30 9.68 0.03 4.39
N SER A 31 8.52 -0.59 4.19
CA SER A 31 7.54 -0.80 5.27
C SER A 31 8.06 -1.79 6.31
N THR A 32 8.76 -2.83 5.86
CA THR A 32 9.37 -3.84 6.73
C THR A 32 10.52 -3.23 7.53
N VAL A 33 11.42 -2.50 6.89
CA VAL A 33 12.53 -1.80 7.57
C VAL A 33 11.99 -0.82 8.60
N ARG A 34 11.01 0.02 8.23
CA ARG A 34 10.40 0.97 9.19
C ARG A 34 9.72 0.27 10.37
N ARG A 35 9.10 -0.89 10.15
CA ARG A 35 8.48 -1.68 11.23
C ARG A 35 9.51 -2.27 12.19
N LYS A 36 10.70 -2.62 11.69
CA LYS A 36 11.80 -3.21 12.47
C LYS A 36 12.79 -2.19 13.03
N ARG A 37 12.59 -0.88 12.77
CA ARG A 37 13.52 0.19 13.16
C ARG A 37 13.73 0.28 14.68
N TRP A 38 12.67 0.05 15.45
CA TRP A 38 12.69 0.13 16.90
C TRP A 38 12.12 -1.15 17.49
N PHE A 39 12.58 -1.50 18.70
CA PHE A 39 11.96 -2.57 19.47
C PHE A 39 10.53 -2.16 19.86
N VAL A 40 9.62 -3.10 19.70
CA VAL A 40 8.20 -2.95 20.06
C VAL A 40 7.78 -4.26 20.72
N SER A 41 7.16 -4.18 21.90
CA SER A 41 6.70 -5.36 22.62
C SER A 41 5.63 -6.12 21.83
N LYS A 42 5.45 -7.42 22.13
CA LYS A 42 4.46 -8.27 21.47
C LYS A 42 3.03 -7.71 21.62
N SER A 43 2.69 -7.18 22.80
CA SER A 43 1.39 -6.58 23.09
C SER A 43 1.14 -5.32 22.26
N GLU A 44 2.14 -4.45 22.15
CA GLU A 44 2.05 -3.23 21.36
C GLU A 44 1.94 -3.54 19.87
N LEU A 45 2.68 -4.53 19.38
CA LEU A 45 2.54 -5.03 18.01
C LEU A 45 1.12 -5.53 17.73
N ALA A 46 0.53 -6.33 18.64
CA ALA A 46 -0.83 -6.83 18.52
C ALA A 46 -1.86 -5.69 18.49
N ARG A 47 -1.71 -4.69 19.36
CA ARG A 47 -2.54 -3.48 19.41
C ARG A 47 -2.50 -2.72 18.09
N ILE A 48 -1.30 -2.49 17.55
CA ILE A 48 -1.11 -1.83 16.25
C ILE A 48 -1.76 -2.62 15.12
N GLN A 49 -1.62 -3.95 15.11
CA GLN A 49 -2.22 -4.81 14.09
C GLN A 49 -3.75 -4.78 14.14
N ARG A 50 -4.36 -4.89 15.34
CA ARG A 50 -5.80 -4.77 15.56
C ARG A 50 -6.33 -3.42 15.06
N LYS A 51 -5.66 -2.33 15.43
CA LYS A 51 -6.00 -0.98 14.96
C LYS A 51 -5.90 -0.87 13.43
N LYS A 52 -4.86 -1.42 12.81
CA LYS A 52 -4.69 -1.45 11.35
C LYS A 52 -5.77 -2.29 10.65
N ALA A 53 -6.20 -3.41 11.22
CA ALA A 53 -7.26 -4.26 10.66
C ALA A 53 -8.62 -3.54 10.65
N ILE A 54 -8.99 -2.92 11.77
CA ILE A 54 -10.22 -2.13 11.89
C ILE A 54 -10.23 -0.99 10.86
N ARG A 55 -9.14 -0.21 10.77
CA ARG A 55 -9.02 0.86 9.77
C ARG A 55 -9.18 0.36 8.34
N ARG A 56 -8.57 -0.79 8.00
CA ARG A 56 -8.69 -1.40 6.67
C ARG A 56 -10.14 -1.82 6.38
N ARG A 57 -10.85 -2.42 7.34
CA ARG A 57 -12.27 -2.76 7.21
C ARG A 57 -13.13 -1.52 6.99
N LYS A 58 -12.98 -0.49 7.83
CA LYS A 58 -13.71 0.79 7.70
C LYS A 58 -13.52 1.43 6.32
N ARG A 59 -12.27 1.47 5.82
CA ARG A 59 -11.96 2.02 4.49
C ARG A 59 -12.63 1.22 3.36
N ARG A 60 -12.62 -0.11 3.42
CA ARG A 60 -13.31 -0.96 2.43
C ARG A 60 -14.82 -0.69 2.41
N MET A 61 -15.45 -0.57 3.57
CA MET A 61 -16.88 -0.27 3.69
C MET A 61 -17.22 1.12 3.13
N ALA A 62 -16.41 2.14 3.42
CA ALA A 62 -16.59 3.48 2.88
C ALA A 62 -16.49 3.50 1.35
N ASN A 63 -15.51 2.81 0.77
CA ASN A 63 -15.36 2.71 -0.68
C ASN A 63 -16.55 1.99 -1.34
N LYS A 64 -17.04 0.89 -0.74
CA LYS A 64 -18.23 0.16 -1.25
C LYS A 64 -19.48 1.05 -1.21
N ARG A 65 -19.68 1.82 -0.12
CA ARG A 65 -20.76 2.81 -0.02
C ARG A 65 -20.66 3.90 -1.08
N ARG A 66 -19.45 4.41 -1.35
CA ARG A 66 -19.22 5.42 -2.39
C ARG A 66 -19.55 4.89 -3.79
N GLN A 67 -19.15 3.67 -4.10
CA GLN A 67 -19.47 3.00 -5.37
C GLN A 67 -20.99 2.80 -5.53
N LYS A 68 -21.69 2.33 -4.48
CA LYS A 68 -23.15 2.18 -4.51
C LYS A 68 -23.87 3.49 -4.78
N LYS A 69 -23.44 4.60 -4.13
CA LYS A 69 -24.02 5.95 -4.35
C LYS A 69 -23.78 6.50 -5.76
N GLN A 70 -22.72 6.09 -6.45
CA GLN A 70 -22.43 6.52 -7.82
C GLN A 70 -23.28 5.74 -8.84
N GLY A 71 -23.55 4.46 -8.59
CA GLY A 71 -24.43 3.64 -9.44
C GLY A 71 -25.93 3.93 -9.31
N THR A 72 -26.40 4.43 -8.16
CA THR A 72 -27.81 4.81 -7.96
C THR A 72 -28.16 6.22 -8.45
N ARG A 73 -27.19 6.95 -9.02
CA ARG A 73 -27.34 8.35 -9.48
C ARG A 73 -27.35 8.47 -11.00
N THR A 74 -27.45 7.32 -11.69
CA THR A 74 -27.49 7.16 -13.14
C THR A 74 -28.74 6.36 -13.50
N ILE A 75 -29.91 6.90 -13.16
CA ILE A 75 -31.23 6.59 -13.74
C ILE A 75 -31.99 7.91 -13.72
#